data_AF-A0A8J7NA39-F1
#
_entry.id   AF-A0A8J7NA39-F1
#
_cell.length_a   1.000
_cell.length_b   1.000
_cell.length_c   1.000
_cell.angle_alpha   90.00
_cell.angle_beta   90.00
_cell.angle_gamma   90.00
#
_symmetry.space_group_name_H-M   'P 1'
#
loop_
_entity.id
_entity.type
_entity.pdbx_description
1 polymer ?
#
loop_
_entity_poly.entity_id
_entity_poly.type
_entity_poly.pdbx_seq_one_letter_code
_entity_poly.pdbx_strand_id
1 'polypeptide(L)'
;MRPPSAIGLVPGLTLLVMLGPVAAGVWGTVLPAFGHLPAAGASGPSLAPFRALLDWPGLGAAIQLSLISGLLATSLSLGILVLLLAGWSGTAAFRALERALSPLLSVPQAAVALALAFLIA
;
A
#
# COMPACT_ATOMS: atom_id res chain seq x y z
N MET A 1 -17.90 32.07 33.16
CA MET A 1 -17.90 30.60 33.06
C MET A 1 -17.52 30.22 31.64
N ARG A 2 -16.29 29.73 31.41
CA ARG A 2 -15.79 29.32 30.09
C ARG A 2 -15.97 27.80 29.99
N PRO A 3 -16.72 27.25 29.01
CA PRO A 3 -16.86 25.80 28.90
C PRO A 3 -15.49 25.18 28.55
N PRO A 4 -14.97 24.25 29.36
CA PRO A 4 -13.79 23.48 28.98
C PRO A 4 -14.19 22.32 28.03
N SER A 5 -13.17 21.77 27.35
CA SER A 5 -13.09 20.37 26.89
C SER A 5 -13.84 19.86 25.64
N ALA A 6 -14.08 20.67 24.60
CA ALA A 6 -14.42 20.11 23.26
C ALA A 6 -13.20 19.92 22.34
N ILE A 7 -12.21 20.83 22.42
CA ILE A 7 -11.04 20.83 21.53
C ILE A 7 -10.03 19.72 21.88
N GLY A 8 -9.99 19.28 23.15
CA GLY A 8 -9.10 18.19 23.59
C GLY A 8 -9.54 16.78 23.14
N LEU A 9 -10.80 16.62 22.69
CA LEU A 9 -11.34 15.36 22.19
C LEU A 9 -11.05 15.15 20.69
N VAL A 10 -10.80 16.23 19.95
CA VAL A 10 -10.52 16.20 18.50
C VAL A 10 -9.29 15.34 18.17
N PRO A 11 -8.14 15.46 18.87
CA PRO A 11 -6.97 14.62 18.58
C PRO A 11 -7.23 13.13 18.81
N GLY A 12 -7.95 12.78 19.88
CA GLY A 12 -8.29 11.39 20.18
C GLY A 12 -9.20 10.77 19.13
N LEU A 13 -10.18 11.53 18.63
CA LEU A 13 -11.12 11.08 17.61
C LEU A 13 -10.43 10.95 16.23
N THR A 14 -9.54 11.87 15.87
CA THR A 14 -8.70 11.75 14.67
C THR A 14 -7.79 10.53 14.72
N LEU A 15 -7.15 10.26 15.86
CA LEU A 15 -6.32 9.06 16.04
C LEU A 15 -7.17 7.80 15.92
N LEU A 16 -8.37 7.76 16.51
CA LEU A 16 -9.26 6.60 16.41
C LEU A 16 -9.70 6.35 14.96
N VAL A 17 -10.02 7.40 14.20
CA VAL A 17 -10.42 7.26 12.78
C VAL A 17 -9.25 6.81 11.89
N MET A 18 -8.02 7.23 12.21
CA MET A 18 -6.82 6.83 11.44
C MET A 18 -6.31 5.44 11.85
N LEU A 19 -6.20 5.16 13.15
CA LEU A 19 -5.69 3.89 13.66
C LEU A 19 -6.74 2.79 13.71
N GLY A 20 -8.03 3.13 13.84
CA GLY A 20 -9.12 2.14 13.94
C GLY A 20 -9.12 1.15 12.76
N PRO A 21 -9.14 1.63 11.50
CA PRO A 21 -9.07 0.75 10.32
C PRO A 21 -7.78 -0.06 10.25
N VAL A 22 -6.65 0.54 10.63
CA VAL A 22 -5.34 -0.14 10.66
C VAL A 22 -5.35 -1.26 11.69
N ALA A 23 -5.83 -0.99 12.90
CA ALA A 23 -5.94 -1.96 13.98
C ALA A 23 -6.92 -3.08 13.62
N ALA A 24 -8.06 -2.75 13.01
CA ALA A 24 -9.01 -3.74 12.52
C ALA A 24 -8.40 -4.63 11.42
N GLY A 25 -7.64 -4.04 10.49
CA GLY A 25 -6.90 -4.77 9.47
C GLY A 25 -5.84 -5.71 10.05
N VAL A 26 -5.03 -5.21 11.00
CA VAL A 26 -4.03 -6.03 11.71
C VAL A 26 -4.71 -7.15 12.48
N TRP A 27 -5.81 -6.88 13.18
CA TRP A 27 -6.57 -7.91 13.87
C TRP A 27 -7.09 -8.98 12.89
N GLY A 28 -7.58 -8.53 11.74
CA GLY A 28 -8.06 -9.38 10.65
C GLY A 28 -6.99 -10.22 9.96
N THR A 29 -5.70 -9.86 10.05
CA THR A 29 -4.58 -10.69 9.54
C THR A 29 -3.97 -11.57 10.62
N VAL A 30 -3.84 -11.08 11.85
CA VAL A 30 -3.22 -11.78 12.97
C VAL A 30 -4.08 -12.96 13.44
N LEU A 31 -5.41 -12.80 13.55
CA LEU A 31 -6.31 -13.92 13.92
C LEU A 31 -6.17 -15.13 12.98
N PRO A 32 -6.31 -14.98 11.65
CA PRO A 32 -6.09 -16.08 10.71
C PRO A 32 -4.66 -16.59 10.72
N ALA A 33 -3.65 -15.74 10.93
CA ALA A 33 -2.25 -16.17 11.00
C ALA A 33 -2.03 -17.17 12.14
N PHE A 34 -2.67 -16.94 13.29
CA PHE A 34 -2.71 -17.89 14.40
C PHE A 34 -3.81 -18.95 14.27
N GLY A 35 -4.37 -19.20 13.08
CA GLY A 35 -5.34 -20.27 12.85
C GLY A 35 -6.72 -20.04 13.47
N HIS A 36 -6.97 -18.83 13.98
CA HIS A 36 -8.26 -18.44 14.54
C HIS A 36 -9.12 -17.80 13.45
N LEU A 37 -9.67 -18.63 12.56
CA LEU A 37 -10.55 -18.21 11.48
C LEU A 37 -11.87 -19.00 11.55
N PRO A 38 -12.80 -18.63 12.47
CA PRO A 38 -14.04 -19.36 12.68
C PRO A 38 -14.91 -19.42 11.42
N ALA A 39 -14.83 -18.43 10.53
CA ALA A 39 -15.51 -18.42 9.23
C ALA A 39 -15.03 -19.52 8.27
N ALA A 40 -13.81 -20.03 8.45
CA ALA A 40 -13.24 -21.14 7.68
C ALA A 40 -13.23 -22.47 8.47
N GLY A 41 -13.93 -22.53 9.62
CA GLY A 41 -13.98 -23.71 10.48
C GLY A 41 -12.74 -23.92 11.37
N ALA A 42 -11.76 -23.02 11.33
CA ALA A 42 -10.55 -23.11 12.13
C ALA A 42 -10.78 -22.47 13.52
N SER A 43 -10.74 -23.29 14.57
CA SER A 43 -11.04 -22.89 15.94
C SER A 43 -9.83 -23.14 16.86
N GLY A 44 -9.05 -22.09 17.09
CA GLY A 44 -8.00 -22.07 18.12
C GLY A 44 -6.67 -21.49 17.64
N PRO A 45 -5.75 -21.16 18.57
CA PRO A 45 -4.38 -20.80 18.22
C PRO A 45 -3.66 -22.01 17.61
N SER A 46 -3.36 -21.94 16.33
CA SER A 46 -2.66 -22.96 15.55
C SER A 46 -1.59 -22.33 14.66
N LEU A 47 -0.45 -23.00 14.55
CA LEU A 47 0.62 -22.65 13.62
C LEU A 47 0.46 -23.34 12.24
N ALA A 48 -0.66 -24.02 12.01
CA ALA A 48 -0.96 -24.66 10.73
C ALA A 48 -0.93 -23.69 9.52
N PRO A 49 -1.43 -22.44 9.61
CA PRO A 49 -1.35 -21.48 8.50
C PRO A 49 0.09 -21.10 8.15
N PHE A 50 0.97 -20.98 9.15
CA PHE A 50 2.39 -20.72 8.92
C PHE A 50 3.08 -21.89 8.21
N ARG A 51 2.76 -23.14 8.59
CA ARG A 51 3.27 -24.32 7.88
C ARG A 51 2.75 -24.38 6.45
N ALA A 52 1.45 -24.16 6.25
CA ALA A 52 0.84 -24.12 4.92
C ALA A 52 1.45 -23.03 4.03
N LEU A 53 1.82 -21.88 4.59
CA LEU A 53 2.52 -20.81 3.87
C LEU A 53 3.93 -21.25 3.47
N LEU A 54 4.68 -21.90 4.37
CA LEU A 54 6.03 -22.41 4.09
C LEU A 54 6.03 -23.58 3.09
N ASP A 55 5.00 -24.42 3.14
CA ASP A 55 4.79 -25.53 2.21
C ASP A 55 4.27 -25.05 0.85
N TRP A 56 3.86 -23.78 0.73
CA TRP A 56 3.35 -23.24 -0.52
C TRP A 56 4.50 -23.03 -1.53
N PRO A 57 4.52 -23.76 -2.66
CA PRO A 57 5.61 -23.67 -3.64
C PRO A 57 5.74 -22.29 -4.29
N GLY A 58 4.66 -21.48 -4.27
CA GLY A 58 4.64 -20.14 -4.83
C GLY A 58 5.30 -19.07 -3.95
N LEU A 59 5.61 -19.37 -2.67
CA LEU A 59 6.11 -18.36 -1.74
C LEU A 59 7.45 -17.77 -2.20
N GLY A 60 8.40 -18.61 -2.60
CA GLY A 60 9.70 -18.15 -3.08
C GLY A 60 9.60 -17.29 -4.33
N ALA A 61 8.78 -17.71 -5.30
CA ALA A 61 8.53 -16.96 -6.53
C ALA A 61 7.85 -15.61 -6.25
N ALA A 62 6.87 -15.57 -5.35
CA ALA A 62 6.18 -14.35 -4.95
C ALA A 62 7.13 -13.36 -4.25
N ILE A 63 8.00 -13.86 -3.36
CA ILE A 63 9.03 -13.05 -2.70
C ILE A 63 10.01 -12.48 -3.74
N GLN A 64 10.55 -13.32 -4.62
CA GLN A 64 11.47 -12.88 -5.67
C GLN A 64 10.83 -11.86 -6.59
N LEU A 65 9.61 -12.10 -7.05
CA LEU A 65 8.87 -11.18 -7.91
C LEU A 65 8.65 -9.83 -7.23
N SER A 66 8.25 -9.84 -5.95
CA SER A 66 8.03 -8.61 -5.17
C SER A 66 9.32 -7.83 -4.95
N LEU A 67 10.42 -8.52 -4.63
CA LEU A 67 11.72 -7.89 -4.42
C LEU A 67 12.29 -7.31 -5.71
N ILE A 68 12.27 -8.10 -6.80
CA ILE A 68 12.80 -7.67 -8.09
C ILE A 68 11.96 -6.51 -8.64
N SER A 69 10.63 -6.64 -8.67
CA SER A 69 9.77 -5.57 -9.17
C SER A 69 9.87 -4.30 -8.32
N GLY A 70 9.88 -4.42 -6.98
CA GLY A 70 10.02 -3.28 -6.09
C GLY A 70 11.38 -2.57 -6.23
N LEU A 71 12.46 -3.34 -6.29
CA LEU A 71 13.81 -2.79 -6.41
C LEU A 71 14.06 -2.16 -7.78
N LEU A 72 13.62 -2.83 -8.85
CA LEU A 72 13.71 -2.28 -10.21
C LEU A 72 12.88 -1.01 -10.36
N ALA A 73 11.62 -1.02 -9.90
CA ALA A 73 10.75 0.16 -9.98
C ALA A 73 11.33 1.34 -9.21
N THR A 74 11.83 1.11 -7.99
CA THR A 74 12.45 2.15 -7.17
C THR A 74 13.72 2.69 -7.80
N SER A 75 14.63 1.81 -8.23
CA SER A 75 15.91 2.20 -8.83
C SER A 75 15.71 2.96 -10.14
N LEU A 76 14.76 2.50 -10.97
CA LEU A 76 14.45 3.14 -12.24
C LEU A 76 13.77 4.50 -12.02
N SER A 77 12.79 4.59 -11.12
CA SER A 77 12.14 5.85 -10.77
C SER A 77 13.13 6.86 -10.23
N LEU A 78 13.99 6.45 -9.29
CA LEU A 78 15.04 7.29 -8.74
C LEU A 78 16.04 7.73 -9.81
N GLY A 79 16.51 6.80 -10.65
CA GLY A 79 17.45 7.09 -11.73
C GLY A 79 16.89 8.09 -12.73
N ILE A 80 15.65 7.89 -13.20
CA ILE A 80 14.96 8.82 -14.09
C ILE A 80 14.85 10.20 -13.44
N LEU A 81 14.43 10.26 -12.17
CA LEU A 81 14.27 11.52 -11.46
C LEU A 81 15.62 12.24 -11.31
N VAL A 82 16.68 11.53 -10.91
CA VAL A 82 18.03 12.10 -10.76
C VAL A 82 18.57 12.60 -12.10
N LEU A 83 18.43 11.82 -13.18
CA LEU A 83 18.86 12.24 -14.52
C LEU A 83 18.08 13.45 -15.01
N LEU A 84 16.77 13.49 -14.77
CA LEU A 84 15.94 14.61 -15.14
C LEU A 84 16.33 15.89 -14.37
N LEU A 85 16.55 15.78 -13.07
CA LEU A 85 16.98 16.90 -12.24
C LEU A 85 18.40 17.37 -12.62
N ALA A 86 19.31 16.44 -12.89
CA ALA A 86 20.68 16.75 -13.31
C ALA A 86 20.75 17.38 -14.70
N GLY A 87 19.94 16.91 -15.66
CA GLY A 87 19.96 17.36 -17.06
C GLY A 87 19.11 18.60 -17.35
N TRP A 88 18.03 18.84 -16.59
CA TRP A 88 17.02 19.86 -16.92
C TRP A 88 16.60 20.76 -15.76
N SER A 89 17.37 20.83 -14.67
CA SER A 89 17.10 21.78 -13.58
C SER A 89 16.98 23.22 -14.12
N GLY A 90 15.77 23.79 -14.01
CA GLY A 90 15.46 25.18 -14.42
C GLY A 90 14.88 25.39 -15.82
N THR A 91 14.68 24.34 -16.63
CA THR A 91 14.12 24.48 -17.99
C THR A 91 12.59 24.31 -18.06
N ALA A 92 11.96 24.86 -19.09
CA ALA A 92 10.50 24.80 -19.29
C ALA A 92 9.94 23.36 -19.37
N ALA A 93 10.76 22.39 -19.74
CA ALA A 93 10.41 20.96 -19.78
C ALA A 93 10.10 20.39 -18.39
N PHE A 94 10.82 20.82 -17.34
CA PHE A 94 10.57 20.40 -15.96
C PHE A 94 9.18 20.85 -15.48
N ARG A 95 8.80 22.10 -15.78
CA ARG A 95 7.46 22.63 -15.47
C ARG A 95 6.34 21.92 -16.24
N ALA A 96 6.58 21.51 -17.48
CA ALA A 96 5.62 20.73 -18.25
C ALA A 96 5.40 19.32 -17.65
N LEU A 97 6.47 18.68 -17.17
CA LEU A 97 6.38 17.38 -16.51
C LEU A 97 5.62 17.46 -15.18
N GLU A 98 5.93 18.44 -14.33
CA GLU A 98 5.25 18.65 -13.04
C GLU A 98 3.74 18.86 -13.25
N ARG A 99 3.36 19.56 -14.32
CA ARG A 99 1.96 19.76 -14.72
C ARG A 99 1.28 18.49 -15.23
N ALA A 100 2.02 17.53 -15.78
CA ALA A 100 1.52 16.23 -16.20
C ALA A 100 1.46 15.22 -15.05
N LEU A 101 2.30 15.39 -14.02
CA LEU A 101 2.26 14.59 -12.79
C LEU A 101 0.99 14.88 -11.97
N SER A 102 0.55 16.14 -11.87
CA SER A 102 -0.70 16.49 -11.18
C SER A 102 -1.94 15.69 -11.65
N PRO A 103 -2.25 15.60 -12.96
CA PRO A 103 -3.35 14.77 -13.44
C PRO A 103 -3.09 13.27 -13.25
N LEU A 104 -1.86 12.79 -13.47
CA LEU A 104 -1.51 11.37 -13.23
C LEU A 104 -1.72 10.95 -11.77
N LEU A 105 -1.41 11.83 -10.81
CA LEU A 105 -1.62 11.59 -9.37
C LEU A 105 -3.10 11.64 -8.99
N SER A 106 -3.92 12.38 -9.74
CA SER A 106 -5.37 12.45 -9.54
C SER A 106 -6.14 11.30 -10.19
N VAL A 107 -5.51 10.58 -11.12
CA VAL A 107 -6.16 9.49 -11.85
C VAL A 107 -6.45 8.32 -10.91
N PRO A 108 -7.67 7.75 -10.96
CA PRO A 108 -7.96 6.51 -10.25
C PRO A 108 -7.13 5.37 -10.87
N GLN A 109 -6.04 4.99 -10.19
CA GLN A 109 -5.12 3.92 -10.60
C GLN A 109 -5.86 2.60 -10.90
N ALA A 110 -6.95 2.34 -10.17
CA ALA A 110 -7.84 1.21 -10.41
C ALA A 110 -8.48 1.25 -11.81
N ALA A 111 -8.92 2.42 -12.28
CA ALA A 111 -9.54 2.57 -13.60
C ALA A 111 -8.54 2.31 -14.74
N VAL A 112 -7.29 2.78 -14.60
CA VAL A 112 -6.22 2.52 -15.59
C VAL A 112 -5.89 1.03 -15.66
N ALA A 113 -5.77 0.37 -14.50
CA ALA A 113 -5.53 -1.08 -14.47
C ALA A 113 -6.66 -1.85 -15.16
N LEU A 114 -7.92 -1.44 -14.94
CA LEU A 114 -9.09 -2.06 -15.56
C LEU A 114 -9.15 -1.83 -17.07
N ALA A 115 -8.85 -0.61 -17.52
CA ALA A 115 -8.79 -0.28 -18.94
C ALA A 115 -7.67 -1.07 -19.65
N LEU A 116 -6.49 -1.20 -19.04
CA LEU A 116 -5.41 -2.02 -19.58
C LEU A 116 -5.76 -3.51 -19.61
N ALA A 117 -6.42 -4.03 -18.57
CA ALA A 117 -6.89 -5.40 -18.55
C ALA A 117 -7.87 -5.68 -19.71
N PHE A 118 -8.79 -4.76 -19.99
CA PHE A 118 -9.69 -4.85 -21.15
C PHE A 118 -9.02 -4.63 -22.51
N LEU A 119 -7.89 -3.91 -22.57
CA LEU A 119 -7.14 -3.70 -23.81
C LEU A 119 -6.28 -4.92 -24.18
N ILE A 120 -5.80 -5.66 -23.17
CA ILE A 120 -4.93 -6.84 -23.35
C ILE A 120 -5.75 -8.13 -23.49
N ALA A 121 -6.99 -8.16 -22.98
CA ALA A 121 -7.94 -9.26 -23.13
C ALA A 121 -8.58 -9.29 -24.53
#